data_AF-A0A9D2KZA4-F1
#
_entry.id   AF-A0A9D2KZA4-F1
#
_cell.length_a   1.000
_cell.length_b   1.000
_cell.length_c   1.000
_cell.angle_alpha   90.00
_cell.angle_beta   90.00
_cell.angle_gamma   90.00
#
_symmetry.space_group_name_H-M   'P 1'
#
loop_
_entity.id
_entity.type
_entity.pdbx_description
1 polymer ?
#
loop_
_entity_poly.entity_id
_entity_poly.type
_entity_poly.pdbx_seq_one_letter_code
_entity_poly.pdbx_strand_id
1 'polypeptide(L)'
;MKLFTEANFTTGLRDVIAVMIDHRKLEAYKENNRVEGGKVNMCQALNEMMEDSRQEGIRLGERRGEKRGEKNGEQRFAMLAGKLMQDSRTQDLEKAVNSEAFRRKLYREYGLK
;
A
#
# COMPACT_ATOMS: atom_id res chain seq x y z
N MET A 1 -17.23 -7.27 -29.50
CA MET A 1 -17.36 -6.80 -28.10
C MET A 1 -18.83 -6.84 -27.66
N LYS A 2 -19.47 -8.02 -27.71
CA LYS A 2 -20.92 -8.24 -27.41
C LYS A 2 -21.17 -9.47 -26.50
N LEU A 3 -20.14 -10.03 -25.88
CA LEU A 3 -20.21 -11.38 -25.27
C LEU A 3 -20.54 -11.41 -23.77
N PHE A 4 -20.71 -10.28 -23.09
CA PHE A 4 -20.91 -10.26 -21.62
C PHE A 4 -22.21 -9.61 -21.14
N THR A 5 -23.08 -9.19 -22.05
CA THR A 5 -24.35 -8.53 -21.68
C THR A 5 -25.40 -9.48 -21.09
N GLU A 6 -25.16 -10.80 -21.12
CA GLU A 6 -26.10 -11.83 -20.63
C GLU A 6 -25.42 -12.95 -19.84
N ALA A 7 -24.48 -12.63 -18.95
CA ALA A 7 -23.89 -13.64 -18.08
C ALA A 7 -24.88 -14.04 -16.97
N ASN A 8 -25.76 -15.01 -17.26
CA ASN A 8 -26.43 -15.81 -16.24
C ASN A 8 -25.40 -16.73 -15.57
N PHE A 9 -24.56 -16.15 -14.71
CA PHE A 9 -23.65 -16.90 -13.86
C PHE A 9 -24.45 -17.91 -13.04
N THR A 10 -24.11 -19.21 -13.16
CA THR A 10 -24.67 -20.28 -12.34
C THR A 10 -24.46 -19.95 -10.86
N THR A 11 -25.38 -20.39 -9.99
CA THR A 11 -25.35 -20.09 -8.54
C THR A 11 -23.97 -20.39 -7.96
N GLY A 12 -23.36 -21.52 -8.32
CA GLY A 12 -22.03 -21.89 -7.84
C GLY A 12 -20.89 -20.94 -8.22
N LEU A 13 -20.93 -20.30 -9.40
CA LEU A 13 -19.91 -19.30 -9.78
C LEU A 13 -20.13 -17.98 -9.03
N ARG A 14 -21.39 -17.62 -8.74
CA ARG A 14 -21.70 -16.48 -7.86
C ARG A 14 -21.24 -16.73 -6.43
N ASP A 15 -21.45 -17.94 -5.92
CA ASP A 15 -21.08 -18.32 -4.55
C ASP A 15 -19.56 -18.34 -4.38
N VAL A 16 -18.81 -18.89 -5.35
CA VAL A 16 -17.34 -18.88 -5.31
C VAL A 16 -16.78 -17.45 -5.38
N ILE A 17 -17.33 -16.60 -6.26
CA ILE A 17 -16.93 -15.19 -6.38
C ILE A 17 -17.28 -14.42 -5.08
N ALA A 18 -18.44 -14.69 -4.46
CA ALA A 18 -18.88 -14.06 -3.21
C ALA A 18 -18.17 -14.59 -1.94
N VAL A 19 -17.49 -15.73 -2.02
CA VAL A 19 -16.59 -16.20 -0.96
C VAL A 19 -15.18 -15.61 -1.13
N MET A 20 -14.72 -15.42 -2.37
CA MET A 20 -13.41 -14.82 -2.65
C MET A 20 -13.38 -13.30 -2.49
N ILE A 21 -14.50 -12.63 -2.76
CA ILE A 21 -14.73 -11.22 -2.46
C ILE A 21 -15.52 -11.20 -1.17
N ASP A 22 -15.14 -10.39 -0.17
CA ASP A 22 -15.96 -10.20 1.02
C ASP A 22 -17.42 -9.94 0.61
N HIS A 23 -18.32 -10.90 0.89
CA HIS A 23 -19.67 -11.00 0.32
C HIS A 23 -20.46 -9.69 0.42
N ARG A 24 -20.17 -8.87 1.44
CA ARG A 24 -20.82 -7.58 1.67
C ARG A 24 -20.41 -6.52 0.64
N LYS A 25 -19.15 -6.50 0.19
CA LYS A 25 -18.68 -5.54 -0.82
C LYS A 25 -19.30 -5.85 -2.18
N LEU A 26 -19.41 -7.13 -2.55
CA LEU A 26 -20.00 -7.54 -3.83
C LEU A 26 -21.46 -7.11 -3.95
N GLU A 27 -22.27 -7.26 -2.89
CA GLU A 27 -23.66 -6.81 -2.91
C GLU A 27 -23.77 -5.28 -3.05
N ALA A 28 -22.86 -4.51 -2.45
CA ALA A 28 -22.82 -3.06 -2.63
C ALA A 28 -22.53 -2.65 -4.09
N TYR A 29 -21.54 -3.29 -4.75
CA TYR A 29 -21.27 -3.02 -6.17
C TYR A 29 -22.44 -3.43 -7.07
N LYS A 30 -23.12 -4.54 -6.77
CA LYS A 30 -24.31 -4.96 -7.52
C LYS A 30 -25.45 -3.96 -7.39
N GLU A 31 -25.70 -3.43 -6.20
CA GLU A 31 -26.74 -2.44 -5.97
C GLU A 31 -26.45 -1.12 -6.70
N ASN A 32 -25.21 -0.62 -6.57
CA ASN A 32 -24.78 0.62 -7.21
C ASN A 32 -24.79 0.56 -8.75
N ASN A 33 -24.78 -0.64 -9.32
CA ASN A 33 -24.78 -0.89 -10.75
C ASN A 33 -26.10 -1.47 -11.27
N ARG A 34 -27.20 -1.32 -10.52
CA ARG A 34 -28.54 -1.67 -11.01
C ARG A 34 -28.96 -0.75 -12.16
N VAL A 35 -29.58 -1.36 -13.17
CA VAL A 35 -30.14 -0.68 -14.35
C VAL A 35 -31.63 -0.99 -14.47
N GLU A 36 -32.32 -0.26 -15.35
CA GLU A 36 -33.76 -0.44 -15.59
C GLU A 36 -34.13 -1.91 -15.89
N GLY A 37 -35.29 -2.33 -15.38
CA GLY A 37 -35.77 -3.71 -15.50
C GLY A 37 -35.11 -4.70 -14.53
N GLY A 38 -34.48 -4.24 -13.46
CA GLY A 38 -33.92 -5.09 -12.39
C GLY A 38 -32.64 -5.84 -12.77
N LYS A 39 -32.01 -5.45 -13.87
CA LYS A 39 -30.72 -6.01 -14.32
C LYS A 39 -29.57 -5.27 -13.63
N VAL A 40 -28.38 -5.88 -13.63
CA VAL A 40 -27.16 -5.29 -13.06
C VAL A 40 -26.07 -5.24 -14.13
N ASN A 41 -25.39 -4.10 -14.25
CA ASN A 41 -24.20 -3.96 -15.08
C ASN A 41 -22.98 -4.59 -14.37
N MET A 42 -22.84 -5.91 -14.51
CA MET A 42 -21.77 -6.67 -13.85
C MET A 42 -20.36 -6.24 -14.31
N CYS A 43 -20.19 -5.80 -15.56
CA CYS A 43 -18.88 -5.33 -16.03
C CYS A 43 -18.44 -4.06 -15.30
N GLN A 44 -19.36 -3.12 -15.10
CA GLN A 44 -19.07 -1.90 -14.36
C GLN A 44 -18.82 -2.19 -12.88
N ALA A 45 -19.64 -3.04 -12.26
CA ALA A 45 -19.44 -3.48 -10.87
C ALA A 45 -18.07 -4.14 -10.65
N LEU A 46 -17.63 -5.01 -11.57
CA LEU A 46 -16.32 -5.64 -11.49
C LEU A 46 -15.18 -4.64 -11.70
N ASN A 47 -15.33 -3.67 -12.61
CA ASN A 47 -14.32 -2.62 -12.82
C ASN A 47 -14.14 -1.75 -11.58
N GLU A 48 -15.25 -1.31 -10.96
CA GLU A 48 -15.23 -0.54 -9.71
C GLU A 48 -14.55 -1.32 -8.58
N MET A 49 -14.89 -2.60 -8.44
CA MET A 49 -14.28 -3.48 -7.44
C MET A 49 -12.76 -3.67 -7.66
N MET A 50 -12.33 -3.86 -8.92
CA MET A 50 -10.91 -3.99 -9.25
C MET A 50 -10.14 -2.69 -8.94
N GLU A 51 -10.74 -1.54 -9.24
CA GLU A 51 -10.13 -0.24 -8.94
C GLU A 51 -10.02 -0.01 -7.43
N ASP A 52 -11.07 -0.31 -6.66
CA ASP A 52 -11.05 -0.20 -5.20
C ASP A 52 -9.99 -1.13 -4.59
N SER A 53 -9.86 -2.34 -5.11
CA SER A 53 -8.82 -3.30 -4.68
C SER A 53 -7.41 -2.78 -4.99
N ARG A 54 -7.21 -2.15 -6.16
CA ARG A 54 -5.95 -1.51 -6.53
C ARG A 54 -5.61 -0.36 -5.58
N GLN A 55 -6.57 0.50 -5.28
CA GLN A 55 -6.41 1.63 -4.36
C GLN A 55 -6.17 1.19 -2.91
N GLU A 56 -6.85 0.14 -2.45
CA GLU A 56 -6.58 -0.47 -1.14
C GLU A 56 -5.15 -1.05 -1.08
N GLY A 57 -4.70 -1.71 -2.15
CA GLY A 57 -3.33 -2.19 -2.29
C GLY A 57 -2.29 -1.07 -2.20
N ILE A 58 -2.51 0.05 -2.90
CA ILE A 58 -1.63 1.22 -2.87
C ILE A 58 -1.57 1.80 -1.44
N ARG A 59 -2.72 2.09 -0.83
CA ARG A 59 -2.81 2.64 0.53
C ARG A 59 -2.11 1.76 1.56
N LEU A 60 -2.30 0.44 1.46
CA LEU A 60 -1.62 -0.52 2.34
C LEU A 60 -0.11 -0.54 2.09
N GLY A 61 0.30 -0.46 0.82
CA GLY A 61 1.70 -0.37 0.40
C GLY A 61 2.39 0.87 0.96
N GLU A 62 1.79 2.05 0.81
CA GLU A 62 2.27 3.33 1.34
C GLU A 62 2.40 3.28 2.86
N ARG A 63 1.34 2.89 3.57
CA ARG A 63 1.36 2.77 5.04
C ARG A 63 2.46 1.83 5.53
N ARG A 64 2.65 0.68 4.84
CA ARG A 64 3.74 -0.26 5.15
C ARG A 64 5.11 0.31 4.79
N GLY A 65 5.20 1.12 3.75
CA GLY A 65 6.41 1.82 3.32
C GLY A 65 6.85 2.85 4.35
N GLU A 66 5.95 3.74 4.74
CA GLU A 66 6.16 4.78 5.75
C GLU A 66 6.62 4.17 7.08
N LYS A 67 5.87 3.21 7.62
CA LYS A 67 6.21 2.55 8.89
C LYS A 67 7.58 1.86 8.86
N ARG A 68 7.94 1.26 7.72
CA ARG A 68 9.28 0.65 7.55
C ARG A 68 10.36 1.73 7.41
N GLY A 69 10.08 2.80 6.67
CA GLY A 69 10.99 3.92 6.46
C GLY A 69 11.33 4.64 7.76
N GLU A 70 10.33 4.92 8.58
CA GLU A 70 10.49 5.54 9.90
C GLU A 70 11.37 4.68 10.82
N LYS A 71 11.00 3.40 11.01
CA LYS A 71 11.77 2.47 11.83
C LYS A 71 13.21 2.31 11.35
N ASN A 72 13.41 2.14 10.04
CA ASN A 72 14.75 1.98 9.48
C ASN A 72 15.57 3.27 9.60
N GLY A 73 14.95 4.43 9.39
CA GLY A 73 15.59 5.74 9.51
C GLY A 73 16.04 6.02 10.94
N GLU A 74 15.17 5.76 11.92
CA GLU A 74 15.47 5.91 13.34
C GLU A 74 16.62 4.98 13.77
N GLN A 75 16.52 3.69 13.46
CA GLN A 75 17.57 2.71 13.80
C GLN A 75 18.92 3.08 13.19
N ARG A 76 18.92 3.49 11.92
CA ARG A 76 20.15 3.88 11.20
C ARG A 76 20.77 5.15 11.79
N PHE A 77 19.94 6.13 12.17
CA PHE A 77 20.45 7.34 12.81
C PHE A 77 20.97 7.06 14.22
N ALA A 78 20.29 6.22 15.00
CA ALA A 78 20.75 5.81 16.34
C ALA A 78 22.10 5.07 16.28
N MET A 79 22.28 4.18 15.30
CA MET A 79 23.58 3.54 15.05
C MET A 79 24.67 4.55 14.73
N LEU A 80 24.39 5.53 13.85
CA LEU A 80 25.33 6.57 13.51
C LEU A 80 25.70 7.41 14.75
N ALA A 81 24.70 7.85 15.52
CA ALA A 81 24.92 8.62 16.74
C ALA A 81 25.79 7.86 17.74
N GLY A 82 25.50 6.56 17.98
CA GLY A 82 26.31 5.72 18.86
C GLY A 82 27.76 5.58 18.39
N LYS A 83 27.99 5.41 17.08
CA LYS A 83 29.35 5.35 16.50
C LYS A 83 30.10 6.67 16.65
N LEU A 84 29.47 7.79 16.35
CA LEU A 84 30.09 9.11 16.50
C LEU A 84 30.41 9.42 17.97
N MET A 85 29.54 9.03 18.91
CA MET A 85 29.80 9.18 20.34
C MET A 85 30.99 8.31 20.80
N GLN A 86 31.09 7.06 20.33
CA GLN A 86 32.24 6.18 20.60
C GLN A 86 33.55 6.80 20.11
N ASP A 87 33.52 7.45 18.94
CA ASP A 87 34.69 8.10 18.34
C ASP A 87 34.91 9.55 18.85
N SER A 88 34.13 10.00 19.85
CA SER A 88 34.17 11.38 20.38
C SER A 88 33.96 12.49 19.32
N ARG A 89 33.28 12.18 18.22
CA ARG A 89 33.01 13.09 17.09
C ARG A 89 31.72 13.90 17.28
N THR A 90 31.61 14.58 18.42
CA THR A 90 30.38 15.32 18.80
C THR A 90 30.02 16.45 17.83
N GLN A 91 31.02 17.14 17.25
CA GLN A 91 30.79 18.18 16.24
C GLN A 91 30.22 17.62 14.94
N ASP A 92 30.61 16.41 14.54
CA ASP A 92 30.07 15.77 13.36
C ASP A 92 28.64 15.30 13.60
N LEU A 93 28.32 14.84 14.81
CA LEU A 93 26.96 14.53 15.21
C LEU A 93 26.06 15.78 15.14
N GLU A 94 26.51 16.91 15.67
CA GLU A 94 25.77 18.18 15.61
C GLU A 94 25.48 18.62 14.17
N LYS A 95 26.48 18.50 13.28
CA LYS A 95 26.31 18.76 11.84
C LYS A 95 25.37 17.76 11.18
N ALA A 96 25.42 16.48 11.56
CA ALA A 96 24.60 15.42 10.98
C ALA A 96 23.11 15.52 11.34
N VAL A 97 22.77 16.12 12.49
CA VAL A 97 21.38 16.43 12.86
C VAL A 97 20.77 17.41 11.86
N ASN A 98 21.53 18.45 11.49
CA ASN A 98 21.03 19.58 10.70
C ASN A 98 21.31 19.48 9.19
N SER A 99 22.20 18.57 8.76
CA SER A 99 22.57 18.40 7.35
C SER A 99 22.42 16.96 6.89
N GLU A 100 21.39 16.72 6.08
CA GLU A 100 21.16 15.40 5.48
C GLU A 100 22.31 14.99 4.55
N ALA A 101 22.85 15.92 3.76
CA ALA A 101 23.98 15.65 2.86
C ALA A 101 25.21 15.20 3.64
N PHE A 102 25.49 15.82 4.79
CA PHE A 102 26.58 15.42 5.67
C PHE A 102 26.28 14.09 6.35
N ARG A 103 25.07 13.90 6.88
CA ARG A 103 24.62 12.62 7.46
C ARG A 103 24.77 11.46 6.47
N ARG A 104 24.44 11.66 5.19
CA ARG A 104 24.65 10.67 4.11
C ARG A 104 26.13 10.39 3.82
N LYS A 105 27.05 11.32 4.05
CA LYS A 105 28.50 11.05 3.97
C LYS A 105 28.93 10.16 5.13
N LEU A 106 28.51 10.48 6.34
CA LEU A 106 28.84 9.68 7.53
C LEU A 106 28.24 8.27 7.46
N TYR A 107 27.02 8.10 6.95
CA TYR A 107 26.46 6.77 6.70
C TYR A 107 27.36 5.92 5.80
N ARG A 108 27.96 6.52 4.76
CA ARG A 108 28.90 5.82 3.89
C ARG A 108 30.22 5.52 4.59
N GLU A 109 30.73 6.47 5.36
CA GLU A 109 31.97 6.33 6.15
C GLU A 109 31.89 5.16 7.14
N TYR A 110 30.79 5.05 7.88
CA TYR A 110 30.55 3.98 8.84
C TYR A 110 29.93 2.70 8.25
N GLY A 111 29.76 2.63 6.92
CA GLY A 111 29.17 1.46 6.25
C GLY A 111 27.70 1.17 6.61
N LEU A 112 26.97 2.19 7.08
CA LEU A 112 25.56 2.09 7.46
C LEU A 112 24.71 2.22 6.19
N LYS A 113 24.10 1.12 5.72
CA LYS A 113 23.28 1.06 4.50
C LYS A 113 21.85 1.55 4.67
#